data_AF-A0A839JE64-F1
#
_entry.id   AF-A0A839JE64-F1
#
_cell.length_a   1.000
_cell.length_b   1.000
_cell.length_c   1.000
_cell.angle_alpha   90.00
_cell.angle_beta   90.00
_cell.angle_gamma   90.00
#
_symmetry.space_group_name_H-M   'P 1'
#
loop_
_entity.id
_entity.type
_entity.pdbx_description
1 polymer ?
#
loop_
_entity_poly.entity_id
_entity_poly.type
_entity_poly.pdbx_seq_one_letter_code
_entity_poly.pdbx_strand_id
1 'polypeptide(L)'
;MNLTITAALRPSRTTTGATHLVVSSPAVPGSSPDTASGEALCGQTTVAAASEVEVWDVDCCECVQLVGPYLELPGWESPWIR
;
A
#
# COMPACT_ATOMS: atom_id res chain seq x y z
N MET A 1 -18.68 17.27 11.81
CA MET A 1 -18.15 16.89 10.50
C MET A 1 -17.68 15.46 10.62
N ASN A 2 -18.24 14.53 9.85
CA ASN A 2 -17.79 13.14 9.86
C ASN A 2 -16.54 13.08 8.99
N LEU A 3 -15.36 12.86 9.58
CA LEU A 3 -14.11 12.71 8.81
C LEU A 3 -14.09 11.30 8.23
N THR A 4 -14.26 11.16 6.91
CA THR A 4 -14.05 9.88 6.24
C THR A 4 -12.57 9.53 6.28
N ILE A 5 -12.23 8.41 6.91
CA ILE A 5 -10.87 7.86 6.89
C ILE A 5 -10.66 7.19 5.52
N THR A 6 -9.56 7.49 4.85
CA THR A 6 -9.14 6.89 3.57
C THR A 6 -7.89 6.04 3.78
N ALA A 7 -7.62 5.07 2.91
CA ALA A 7 -6.31 4.42 2.84
C ALA A 7 -5.93 4.05 1.40
N ALA A 8 -4.64 4.10 1.07
CA ALA A 8 -4.11 3.58 -0.19
C ALA A 8 -3.09 2.50 0.07
N LEU A 9 -3.25 1.39 -0.64
CA LEU A 9 -2.37 0.23 -0.60
C LEU A 9 -1.55 0.19 -1.87
N ARG A 10 -0.28 -0.15 -1.73
CA ARG A 10 0.59 -0.35 -2.88
C ARG A 10 1.60 -1.47 -2.66
N PRO A 11 1.70 -2.40 -3.62
CA PRO A 11 2.82 -3.32 -3.68
C PRO A 11 4.14 -2.59 -3.96
N SER A 12 5.15 -2.91 -3.16
CA SER A 12 6.49 -2.34 -3.20
C SER A 12 7.52 -3.46 -3.14
N ARG A 13 8.62 -3.32 -3.88
CA ARG A 13 9.67 -4.35 -3.93
C ARG A 13 10.82 -3.99 -2.98
N THR A 14 11.36 -4.96 -2.25
CA THR A 14 12.57 -4.78 -1.44
C THR A 14 13.83 -4.86 -2.30
N THR A 15 14.99 -4.53 -1.71
CA THR A 15 16.29 -4.72 -2.35
C THR A 15 16.61 -6.19 -2.65
N THR A 16 16.01 -7.12 -1.92
CA THR A 16 16.13 -8.57 -2.16
C THR A 16 15.17 -9.09 -3.23
N GLY A 17 14.29 -8.24 -3.75
CA GLY A 17 13.37 -8.57 -4.83
C GLY A 17 12.00 -9.07 -4.40
N ALA A 18 11.77 -9.28 -3.10
CA ALA A 18 10.48 -9.68 -2.54
C ALA A 18 9.48 -8.51 -2.56
N THR A 19 8.21 -8.81 -2.77
CA THR A 19 7.13 -7.82 -2.76
C THR A 19 6.44 -7.75 -1.40
N HIS A 20 6.09 -6.53 -0.98
CA HIS A 20 5.45 -6.18 0.29
C HIS A 20 4.37 -5.12 0.06
N LEU A 21 3.45 -4.93 1.01
CA LEU A 21 2.43 -3.88 0.94
C LEU A 21 2.83 -2.67 1.77
N VAL A 22 2.82 -1.50 1.15
CA VAL A 22 2.93 -0.21 1.83
C VAL A 22 1.55 0.43 1.89
N VAL A 23 1.24 1.09 3.02
CA VAL A 23 -0.03 1.77 3.22
C VAL A 23 0.15 3.24 3.55
N SER A 24 -0.72 4.08 3.02
CA SER A 24 -0.87 5.48 3.44
C SER A 24 -2.29 5.68 3.96
N SER A 25 -2.44 6.05 5.23
CA SER A 25 -3.72 6.40 5.85
C SER A 25 -3.57 7.61 6.80
N PRO A 26 -4.34 8.71 6.63
CA PRO A 26 -5.28 8.93 5.53
C PRO A 26 -4.57 8.93 4.18
N ALA A 27 -5.28 8.49 3.15
CA ALA A 27 -4.82 8.46 1.78
C ALA A 27 -4.85 9.89 1.21
N VAL A 28 -3.74 10.63 1.34
CA VAL A 28 -3.64 12.03 0.91
C VAL A 28 -3.12 12.09 -0.52
N PRO A 29 -3.76 12.83 -1.45
CA PRO A 29 -3.21 13.02 -2.79
C PRO A 29 -1.76 13.54 -2.73
N GLY A 30 -0.86 12.87 -3.44
CA GLY A 30 0.57 13.20 -3.45
C GLY A 30 1.40 12.62 -2.29
N SER A 31 0.79 11.95 -1.30
CA SER A 31 1.54 11.21 -0.26
C SER A 31 1.94 9.80 -0.72
N SER A 32 2.20 9.65 -2.02
CA SER A 32 2.40 8.35 -2.65
C SER A 32 3.74 7.87 -2.19
N PRO A 33 3.91 6.59 -1.86
CA PRO A 33 5.23 6.04 -1.67
C PRO A 33 6.06 6.00 -2.98
N ASP A 34 5.69 6.74 -4.05
CA ASP A 34 6.44 6.90 -5.30
C ASP A 34 7.85 7.49 -5.11
N THR A 35 8.08 8.25 -4.04
CA THR A 35 9.27 9.10 -3.93
C THR A 35 10.17 8.80 -2.75
N ALA A 36 9.79 7.89 -1.84
CA ALA A 36 10.59 7.56 -0.66
C ALA A 36 10.35 6.14 -0.17
N SER A 37 11.42 5.50 0.32
CA SER A 37 11.36 4.26 1.10
C SER A 37 10.25 4.33 2.14
N GLY A 38 9.36 3.34 2.13
CA GLY A 38 8.24 3.25 3.06
C GLY A 38 8.36 2.01 3.94
N GLU A 39 7.78 2.10 5.13
CA GLU A 39 7.58 0.93 5.98
C GLU A 39 6.39 0.13 5.42
N ALA A 40 6.60 -1.16 5.16
CA ALA A 40 5.52 -2.08 4.80
C ALA A 40 4.63 -2.39 6.01
N LEU A 41 3.44 -2.94 5.76
CA LEU A 41 2.52 -3.40 6.80
C LEU A 41 3.17 -4.35 7.82
N CYS A 42 4.13 -5.17 7.39
CA CYS A 42 4.90 -6.07 8.25
C CYS A 42 6.08 -5.40 8.97
N GLY A 43 6.22 -4.07 8.92
CA GLY A 43 7.31 -3.32 9.56
C GLY A 43 8.64 -3.38 8.80
N GLN A 44 8.71 -4.05 7.65
CA GLN A 44 9.93 -4.09 6.83
C GLN A 44 10.12 -2.78 6.07
N THR A 45 11.33 -2.24 6.05
CA THR A 45 11.68 -1.12 5.18
C THR A 45 11.71 -1.60 3.73
N THR A 46 10.86 -1.02 2.88
CA THR A 46 10.85 -1.29 1.44
C THR A 46 11.53 -0.15 0.69
N VAL A 47 12.11 -0.46 -0.47
CA VAL A 47 12.54 0.58 -1.41
C VAL A 47 11.35 0.95 -2.27
N ALA A 48 11.16 2.24 -2.53
CA ALA A 48 10.10 2.75 -3.40
C ALA A 48 10.38 2.38 -4.87
N ALA A 49 10.27 1.10 -5.19
CA ALA A 49 10.08 0.63 -6.54
C ALA A 49 8.63 0.16 -6.62
N ALA A 50 7.81 0.95 -7.30
CA ALA A 50 6.46 0.57 -7.68
C ALA A 50 6.49 -0.86 -8.25
N SER A 51 5.74 -1.77 -7.63
CA SER A 51 5.50 -3.07 -8.23
C SER A 51 4.14 -3.05 -8.91
N GLU A 52 4.05 -3.62 -10.11
CA GLU A 52 2.79 -3.77 -10.87
C GLU A 52 2.02 -5.04 -10.48
N VAL A 53 2.50 -5.79 -9.47
CA VAL A 53 1.78 -6.95 -8.95
C VAL A 53 0.47 -6.53 -8.28
N GLU A 54 -0.53 -7.39 -8.27
CA GLU A 54 -1.75 -7.15 -7.52
C GLU A 54 -1.50 -7.28 -6.01
N VAL A 55 -2.36 -6.66 -5.19
CA VAL A 55 -2.29 -6.74 -3.72
C VAL A 55 -2.29 -8.20 -3.22
N TRP A 56 -3.03 -9.08 -3.91
CA TRP A 56 -3.14 -10.49 -3.57
C TRP A 56 -1.96 -11.35 -4.05
N ASP A 57 -1.13 -10.82 -4.95
CA ASP A 57 0.05 -11.50 -5.50
C ASP A 57 1.34 -11.08 -4.78
N VAL A 58 1.22 -10.37 -3.65
CA VAL A 58 2.36 -9.97 -2.83
C VAL A 58 2.99 -11.18 -2.13
N ASP A 59 4.32 -11.30 -2.25
CA ASP A 59 5.11 -12.41 -1.69
C ASP A 59 5.03 -12.48 -0.16
N CYS A 60 4.91 -11.33 0.51
CA CYS A 60 4.86 -11.25 1.96
C CYS A 60 3.48 -11.65 2.51
N CYS A 61 3.35 -12.89 2.98
CA CYS A 61 2.12 -13.41 3.60
C CYS A 61 1.63 -12.55 4.78
N GLU A 62 2.52 -11.98 5.58
CA GLU A 62 2.16 -11.11 6.71
C GLU A 62 1.49 -9.82 6.23
N CYS A 63 1.98 -9.23 5.14
CA CYS A 63 1.32 -8.07 4.51
C CYS A 63 -0.09 -8.43 4.04
N VAL A 64 -0.27 -9.59 3.40
CA VAL A 64 -1.59 -10.05 2.94
C VAL A 64 -2.55 -10.31 4.11
N GLN A 65 -2.07 -10.79 5.25
CA GLN A 65 -2.90 -11.00 6.44
C GLN A 65 -3.35 -9.68 7.09
N LEU A 66 -2.50 -8.65 7.04
CA LEU A 66 -2.77 -7.34 7.67
C LEU A 66 -3.55 -6.37 6.78
N VAL A 67 -3.78 -6.71 5.51
CA VAL A 67 -4.37 -5.79 4.52
C VAL A 67 -5.87 -5.50 4.74
N GLY A 68 -6.58 -6.41 5.40
CA GLY A 68 -8.05 -6.42 5.51
C GLY A 68 -8.68 -5.07 5.89
N PRO A 69 -8.27 -4.43 7.00
CA PRO A 69 -8.84 -3.15 7.44
C PRO A 69 -8.68 -2.00 6.43
N TYR A 70 -7.69 -2.07 5.55
CA TYR A 70 -7.41 -1.01 4.58
C TYR A 70 -8.18 -1.18 3.27
N LEU A 71 -8.59 -2.41 2.92
CA LEU A 71 -9.42 -2.68 1.73
C LEU A 71 -10.84 -2.12 1.86
N GLU A 72 -11.30 -1.94 3.09
CA GLU A 72 -12.62 -1.36 3.38
C GLU A 72 -12.63 0.17 3.35
N LEU A 73 -11.44 0.80 3.28
CA LEU A 73 -11.30 2.25 3.28
C LEU A 73 -11.25 2.80 1.84
N PRO A 74 -11.86 3.95 1.58
CA PRO A 74 -11.75 4.62 0.29
C PRO A 74 -10.29 4.96 -0.04
N GLY A 75 -9.91 4.67 -1.30
CA GLY A 75 -8.57 4.86 -1.87
C GLY A 75 -8.14 6.31 -2.07
N TRP A 76 -6.90 6.49 -2.51
CA TRP A 76 -6.58 7.58 -3.45
C TRP A 76 -7.57 7.45 -4.59
N GLU A 77 -8.29 8.52 -4.94
CA GLU A 77 -9.33 8.50 -5.97
C GLU A 77 -8.99 7.49 -7.08
N SER A 78 -9.71 6.37 -7.12
CA SER A 78 -9.35 5.27 -7.99
C SER A 78 -9.96 5.57 -9.36
N PRO A 79 -9.17 5.83 -10.42
CA PRO A 79 -9.69 5.77 -11.79
C PRO A 79 -10.06 4.33 -12.22
N TRP A 80 -9.95 3.34 -11.34
CA TRP A 80 -10.13 1.92 -11.64
C TRP A 80 -11.41 1.30 -11.08
N ILE A 81 -12.31 2.10 -10.49
CA ILE A 81 -13.72 1.70 -10.40
C ILE A 81 -14.38 2.19 -11.69
N ARG A 82 -14.48 1.28 -12.67
CA ARG A 82 -15.48 1.38 -13.75
C ARG A 82 -16.80 0.80 -13.28
#